data_AF-A0A6G0I6B2-F1
#
_entry.id   AF-A0A6G0I6B2-F1
#
_cell.length_a   1.000
_cell.length_b   1.000
_cell.length_c   1.000
_cell.angle_alpha   90.00
_cell.angle_beta   90.00
_cell.angle_gamma   90.00
#
_symmetry.space_group_name_H-M   'P 1'
#
loop_
_entity.id
_entity.type
_entity.pdbx_description
1 polymer ?
#
loop_
_entity_poly.entity_id
_entity_poly.type
_entity_poly.pdbx_seq_one_letter_code
_entity_poly.pdbx_strand_id
1 'polypeptide(L)'
;MSLTSFLPAPTQLSQDQLEAEERLRAQKSYSTALVSSRREPPPYGHRKGWVPRSLEDFGDGGAFPEIHVAQFPLEMGRKKKTSNALAVQVDAEGKIKYDAIARQGQNKDKVVFSKYTDLLPKEVLNQDTPELQKPDEEAVKRADGEDPGRPGQAGVSKDRCCHACKSCRQTSSCAVHQIHPVPAGGGF
;
A
#
# COMPACT_ATOMS: atom_id res chain seq x y z
N MET A 1 -8.87 69.55 -42.23
CA MET A 1 -9.20 68.21 -42.75
C MET A 1 -8.24 67.23 -42.10
N SER A 2 -8.75 66.31 -41.25
CA SER A 2 -7.91 65.42 -40.45
C SER A 2 -7.47 64.19 -41.26
N LEU A 3 -6.19 63.85 -41.20
CA LEU A 3 -5.59 62.70 -41.91
C LEU A 3 -6.07 61.33 -41.38
N THR A 4 -6.77 61.31 -40.24
CA THR A 4 -7.27 60.09 -39.60
C THR A 4 -8.46 59.43 -40.29
N SER A 5 -9.15 60.09 -41.22
CA SER A 5 -10.29 59.49 -41.95
C SER A 5 -9.92 58.82 -43.28
N PHE A 6 -8.68 59.01 -43.76
CA PHE A 6 -8.18 58.41 -45.01
C PHE A 6 -7.40 57.12 -44.79
N LEU A 7 -7.16 56.73 -43.53
CA LEU A 7 -6.44 55.52 -43.20
C LEU A 7 -7.40 54.40 -42.79
N PRO A 8 -7.15 53.14 -43.21
CA PRO A 8 -7.93 52.01 -42.74
C PRO A 8 -7.81 51.90 -41.23
N ALA A 9 -8.90 51.47 -40.58
CA ALA A 9 -8.93 51.31 -39.13
C ALA A 9 -7.76 50.42 -38.67
N PRO A 10 -7.00 50.83 -37.64
CA PRO A 10 -5.84 50.08 -37.18
C PRO A 10 -6.28 48.68 -36.74
N THR A 11 -5.67 47.66 -37.32
CA THR A 11 -5.98 46.24 -37.06
C THR A 11 -5.32 45.70 -35.80
N GLN A 12 -4.30 46.40 -35.28
CA GLN A 12 -3.71 46.08 -33.98
C GLN A 12 -4.46 46.81 -32.87
N LEU A 13 -5.19 46.03 -32.07
CA LEU A 13 -5.72 46.48 -30.79
C LEU A 13 -4.56 46.86 -29.87
N SER A 14 -4.68 48.00 -29.16
CA SER A 14 -3.71 48.37 -28.14
C SER A 14 -3.76 47.36 -26.98
N GLN A 15 -2.63 47.22 -26.28
CA GLN A 15 -2.51 46.29 -25.15
C GLN A 15 -3.60 46.54 -24.08
N ASP A 16 -3.97 47.81 -23.85
CA ASP A 16 -5.07 48.18 -22.96
C ASP A 16 -6.43 47.64 -23.41
N GLN A 17 -6.71 47.59 -24.72
CA GLN A 17 -7.96 47.02 -25.23
C GLN A 17 -8.00 45.50 -25.13
N LEU A 18 -6.85 44.84 -25.33
CA LEU A 18 -6.72 43.39 -25.15
C LEU A 18 -6.91 43.01 -23.68
N GLU A 19 -6.30 43.75 -22.74
CA GLU A 19 -6.49 43.52 -21.31
C GLU A 19 -7.93 43.80 -20.85
N ALA A 20 -8.62 44.77 -21.47
CA ALA A 20 -10.02 45.05 -21.18
C ALA A 20 -10.95 43.93 -21.70
N GLU A 21 -10.74 43.44 -22.92
CA GLU A 21 -11.48 42.28 -23.44
C GLU A 21 -11.17 41.02 -22.64
N GLU A 22 -9.93 40.79 -22.23
CA GLU A 22 -9.54 39.66 -21.39
C GLU A 22 -10.20 39.75 -20.01
N ARG A 23 -10.25 40.94 -19.40
CA ARG A 23 -10.99 41.18 -18.15
C ARG A 23 -12.49 40.95 -18.30
N LEU A 24 -13.10 41.38 -19.41
CA LEU A 24 -14.52 41.14 -19.67
C LEU A 24 -14.81 39.66 -19.95
N ARG A 25 -13.91 38.97 -20.65
CA ARG A 25 -14.00 37.53 -20.94
C ARG A 25 -13.80 36.70 -19.68
N ALA A 26 -12.90 37.12 -18.81
CA ALA A 26 -12.72 36.55 -17.48
C ALA A 26 -13.95 36.86 -16.61
N GLN A 27 -14.47 38.09 -16.59
CA GLN A 27 -15.73 38.43 -15.92
C GLN A 27 -16.93 37.59 -16.39
N LYS A 28 -17.00 37.30 -17.69
CA LYS A 28 -18.02 36.45 -18.29
C LYS A 28 -17.81 34.96 -18.01
N SER A 29 -16.58 34.51 -17.74
CA SER A 29 -16.32 33.12 -17.38
C SER A 29 -16.69 32.81 -15.92
N TYR A 30 -16.90 33.81 -15.07
CA TYR A 30 -17.38 33.61 -13.69
C TYR A 30 -18.91 33.51 -13.56
N SER A 31 -19.68 33.83 -14.61
CA SER A 31 -21.17 33.86 -14.56
C SER A 31 -21.86 32.63 -15.15
N THR A 32 -21.10 31.56 -15.38
CA THR A 32 -21.67 30.21 -15.43
C THR A 32 -21.05 29.43 -14.29
N ALA A 33 -21.56 29.68 -13.08
CA ALA A 33 -21.48 28.72 -12.00
C ALA A 33 -22.19 27.45 -12.50
N LEU A 34 -21.47 26.61 -13.23
CA LEU A 34 -21.75 25.20 -13.31
C LEU A 34 -21.70 24.76 -11.86
N VAL A 35 -22.87 24.72 -11.23
CA VAL A 35 -23.11 23.87 -10.09
C VAL A 35 -22.77 22.47 -10.62
N SER A 36 -21.50 22.09 -10.50
CA SER A 36 -21.14 20.71 -10.31
C SER A 36 -21.86 20.37 -9.02
N SER A 37 -23.13 20.03 -9.16
CA SER A 37 -23.91 19.44 -8.09
C SER A 37 -23.05 18.25 -7.74
N ARG A 38 -22.29 18.32 -6.63
CA ARG A 38 -21.75 17.12 -6.03
C ARG A 38 -22.94 16.19 -6.00
N ARG A 39 -22.88 15.11 -6.76
CA ARG A 39 -23.96 14.13 -6.81
C ARG A 39 -23.86 13.38 -5.50
N GLU A 40 -24.25 14.07 -4.44
CA GLU A 40 -24.19 13.54 -3.10
C GLU A 40 -25.29 12.49 -3.02
N PRO A 41 -24.94 11.31 -2.50
CA PRO A 41 -25.92 10.25 -2.35
C PRO A 41 -27.10 10.75 -1.50
N PRO A 42 -28.37 10.54 -1.90
CA PRO A 42 -29.53 10.86 -1.08
C PRO A 42 -29.40 10.29 0.34
N PRO A 43 -29.91 10.94 1.38
CA PRO A 43 -29.77 10.46 2.76
C PRO A 43 -30.35 9.05 2.95
N TYR A 44 -29.86 8.33 3.96
CA TYR A 44 -30.29 6.97 4.29
C TYR A 44 -31.83 6.87 4.40
N GLY A 45 -32.42 5.79 3.87
CA GLY A 45 -33.88 5.61 3.82
C GLY A 45 -34.60 6.26 2.63
N HIS A 46 -33.98 7.24 1.95
CA HIS A 46 -34.53 7.88 0.75
C HIS A 46 -33.89 7.39 -0.56
N ARG A 47 -33.17 6.27 -0.49
CA ARG A 47 -32.44 5.69 -1.64
C ARG A 47 -33.30 4.76 -2.50
N LYS A 48 -34.59 4.65 -2.22
CA LYS A 48 -35.53 3.78 -2.96
C LYS A 48 -35.68 4.28 -4.41
N GLY A 49 -35.25 3.46 -5.37
CA GLY A 49 -35.28 3.80 -6.80
C GLY A 49 -34.11 4.66 -7.29
N TRP A 50 -33.21 5.06 -6.39
CA TRP A 50 -31.96 5.72 -6.76
C TRP A 50 -30.86 4.66 -6.90
N VAL A 51 -30.15 4.65 -8.02
CA VAL A 51 -29.11 3.65 -8.33
C VAL A 51 -27.85 4.39 -8.76
N PRO A 52 -26.73 4.30 -8.00
CA PRO A 52 -25.48 4.90 -8.40
C PRO A 52 -24.93 4.15 -9.63
N ARG A 53 -24.65 4.89 -10.72
CA ARG A 53 -24.14 4.33 -11.98
C ARG A 53 -22.69 4.73 -12.22
N SER A 54 -22.28 5.91 -11.78
CA SER A 54 -20.89 6.39 -11.87
C SER A 54 -20.18 6.27 -10.52
N LEU A 55 -18.84 6.32 -10.54
CA LEU A 55 -18.02 6.38 -9.33
C LEU A 55 -18.28 7.68 -8.54
N GLU A 56 -18.66 8.75 -9.23
CA GLU A 56 -18.95 10.06 -8.63
C GLU A 56 -20.27 10.08 -7.86
N ASP A 57 -21.25 9.26 -8.26
CA ASP A 57 -22.55 9.14 -7.58
C ASP A 57 -22.41 8.55 -6.16
N PHE A 58 -21.27 7.92 -5.83
CA PHE A 58 -20.98 7.42 -4.48
C PHE A 58 -20.49 8.53 -3.54
N GLY A 59 -19.97 9.65 -4.07
CA GLY A 59 -19.59 10.82 -3.27
C GLY A 59 -18.61 10.52 -2.13
N ASP A 60 -17.61 9.65 -2.37
CA ASP A 60 -16.65 9.15 -1.36
C ASP A 60 -17.26 8.18 -0.32
N GLY A 61 -18.51 7.76 -0.52
CA GLY A 61 -19.21 6.79 0.30
C GLY A 61 -18.93 5.33 -0.07
N GLY A 62 -19.22 4.43 0.86
CA GLY A 62 -19.20 2.98 0.63
C GLY A 62 -20.38 2.49 -0.22
N ALA A 63 -20.43 1.18 -0.45
CA ALA A 63 -21.55 0.56 -1.15
C ALA A 63 -22.82 0.57 -0.27
N PHE A 64 -23.98 0.82 -0.88
CA PHE A 64 -25.27 0.86 -0.19
C PHE A 64 -25.94 -0.52 -0.24
N PRO A 65 -25.99 -1.29 0.86
CA PRO A 65 -26.57 -2.63 0.85
C PRO A 65 -28.08 -2.65 0.56
N GLU A 66 -28.76 -1.51 0.74
CA GLU A 66 -30.19 -1.32 0.47
C GLU A 66 -30.55 -1.44 -1.02
N ILE A 67 -29.59 -1.16 -1.91
CA ILE A 67 -29.80 -1.18 -3.35
C ILE A 67 -29.30 -2.54 -3.85
N HIS A 68 -30.22 -3.41 -4.28
CA HIS A 68 -29.92 -4.75 -4.80
C HIS A 68 -29.30 -4.72 -6.22
N VAL A 69 -28.25 -3.94 -6.39
CA VAL A 69 -27.45 -3.81 -7.61
C VAL A 69 -25.98 -3.90 -7.20
N ALA A 70 -25.17 -4.58 -8.00
CA ALA A 70 -23.73 -4.65 -7.78
C ALA A 70 -23.10 -3.25 -7.87
N GLN A 71 -22.55 -2.79 -6.75
CA GLN A 71 -21.94 -1.46 -6.61
C GLN A 71 -20.44 -1.60 -6.46
N PHE A 72 -19.69 -0.71 -7.12
CA PHE A 72 -18.23 -0.76 -7.14
C PHE A 72 -17.62 0.65 -6.91
N PRO A 73 -17.73 1.24 -5.69
CA PRO A 73 -17.37 2.65 -5.43
C PRO A 73 -15.95 3.08 -5.81
N LEU A 74 -14.98 2.15 -5.80
CA LEU A 74 -13.60 2.37 -6.24
C LEU A 74 -13.14 1.28 -7.22
N GLU A 75 -14.08 0.74 -8.00
CA GLU A 75 -13.87 -0.44 -8.84
C GLU A 75 -13.41 -1.70 -8.06
N MET A 76 -13.50 -1.64 -6.74
CA MET A 76 -13.24 -2.75 -5.83
C MET A 76 -14.28 -3.84 -6.06
N GLY A 77 -13.86 -5.11 -6.12
CA GLY A 77 -14.78 -6.23 -6.37
C GLY A 77 -15.10 -6.51 -7.84
N ARG A 78 -14.64 -5.66 -8.78
CA ARG A 78 -14.64 -6.03 -10.21
C ARG A 78 -13.58 -7.10 -10.48
N LYS A 79 -13.89 -8.04 -11.37
CA LYS A 79 -12.90 -9.02 -11.86
C LYS A 79 -11.81 -8.27 -12.63
N LYS A 80 -10.64 -8.09 -12.00
CA LYS A 80 -9.46 -7.48 -12.62
C LYS A 80 -8.76 -8.50 -13.51
N LYS A 81 -8.10 -8.03 -14.58
CA LYS A 81 -7.21 -8.85 -15.40
C LYS A 81 -6.06 -9.33 -14.50
N THR A 82 -5.62 -10.59 -14.65
CA THR A 82 -4.51 -11.14 -13.87
C THR A 82 -3.21 -10.40 -14.21
N SER A 83 -2.78 -9.50 -13.35
CA SER A 83 -1.51 -8.78 -13.49
C SER A 83 -0.48 -9.30 -12.49
N ASN A 84 0.78 -9.40 -12.92
CA ASN A 84 1.92 -9.80 -12.08
C ASN A 84 2.42 -8.65 -11.17
N ALA A 85 1.59 -7.63 -10.94
CA ALA A 85 1.95 -6.48 -10.14
C ALA A 85 1.75 -6.79 -8.65
N LEU A 86 2.74 -6.44 -7.82
CA LEU A 86 2.59 -6.51 -6.37
C LEU A 86 1.53 -5.51 -5.89
N ALA A 87 0.73 -5.92 -4.90
CA ALA A 87 -0.25 -5.04 -4.30
C ALA A 87 0.45 -3.86 -3.60
N VAL A 88 0.02 -2.64 -3.91
CA VAL A 88 0.52 -1.42 -3.26
C VAL A 88 0.04 -1.43 -1.82
N GLN A 89 0.98 -1.55 -0.88
CA GLN A 89 0.69 -1.52 0.55
C GLN A 89 0.83 -0.11 1.09
N VAL A 90 0.02 0.25 2.08
CA VAL A 90 0.05 1.57 2.72
C VAL A 90 0.39 1.38 4.21
N ASP A 91 1.17 2.30 4.77
CA ASP A 91 1.45 2.43 6.21
C ASP A 91 0.25 3.04 6.96
N ALA A 92 0.23 2.93 8.29
CA ALA A 92 -0.83 3.55 9.12
C ALA A 92 -0.93 5.08 8.94
N GLU A 93 0.15 5.71 8.51
CA GLU A 93 0.25 7.15 8.21
C GLU A 93 -0.24 7.51 6.80
N GLY A 94 -0.72 6.54 6.01
CA GLY A 94 -1.17 6.78 4.64
C GLY A 94 -0.05 6.87 3.60
N LYS A 95 1.22 6.64 3.98
CA LYS A 95 2.34 6.60 3.03
C LYS A 95 2.41 5.26 2.32
N ILE A 96 2.74 5.28 1.03
CA ILE A 96 2.92 4.07 0.24
C ILE A 96 4.21 3.35 0.69
N LYS A 97 4.08 2.07 1.06
CA LYS A 97 5.19 1.20 1.42
C LYS A 97 5.94 0.74 0.18
N TYR A 98 6.92 1.52 -0.26
CA TYR A 98 7.87 1.08 -1.29
C TYR A 98 8.80 -0.05 -0.81
N ASP A 99 8.89 -0.25 0.50
CA ASP A 99 9.66 -1.31 1.14
C ASP A 99 9.23 -2.73 0.72
N ALA A 100 7.98 -2.90 0.26
CA ALA A 100 7.50 -4.18 -0.27
C ALA A 100 8.32 -4.68 -1.47
N ILE A 101 8.92 -3.76 -2.25
CA ILE A 101 9.82 -4.10 -3.35
C ILE A 101 11.17 -4.58 -2.80
N ALA A 102 11.73 -3.88 -1.80
CA ALA A 102 12.99 -4.26 -1.18
C ALA A 102 12.92 -5.60 -0.41
N ARG A 103 11.74 -5.91 0.14
CA ARG A 103 11.47 -7.19 0.83
C ARG A 103 11.12 -8.34 -0.11
N GLN A 104 10.99 -8.10 -1.42
CA GLN A 104 10.65 -9.15 -2.36
C GLN A 104 11.71 -10.27 -2.31
N GLY A 105 11.30 -11.47 -1.91
CA GLY A 105 12.18 -12.64 -1.75
C GLY A 105 12.92 -12.74 -0.41
N GLN A 106 12.70 -11.81 0.52
CA GLN A 106 13.22 -11.89 1.89
C GLN A 106 12.14 -12.43 2.85
N ASN A 107 12.56 -13.04 3.96
CA ASN A 107 11.63 -13.44 5.01
C ASN A 107 11.00 -12.19 5.66
N LYS A 108 9.72 -12.31 6.04
CA LYS A 108 8.97 -11.25 6.74
C LYS A 108 9.67 -10.76 8.01
N ASP A 109 10.45 -11.62 8.65
CA ASP A 109 11.16 -11.35 9.90
C ASP A 109 12.52 -10.66 9.71
N LYS A 110 13.03 -10.56 8.46
CA LYS A 110 14.29 -9.88 8.18
C LYS A 110 14.07 -8.37 8.22
N VAL A 111 14.82 -7.66 9.06
CA VAL A 111 14.76 -6.19 9.09
C VAL A 111 15.53 -5.62 7.89
N VAL A 112 14.85 -4.79 7.09
CA VAL A 112 15.43 -4.06 5.96
C VAL A 112 15.19 -2.58 6.22
N PHE A 113 16.26 -1.79 6.21
CA PHE A 113 16.20 -0.34 6.33
C PHE A 113 16.16 0.26 4.92
N SER A 114 15.04 0.86 4.57
CA SER A 114 14.79 1.44 3.25
C SER A 114 14.28 2.88 3.30
N LYS A 115 13.98 3.39 4.50
CA LYS A 115 13.42 4.73 4.70
C LYS A 115 14.54 5.73 4.94
N TYR A 116 14.34 6.97 4.50
CA TYR A 116 15.26 8.08 4.80
C TYR A 116 15.38 8.35 6.31
N THR A 117 14.31 8.07 7.07
CA THR A 117 14.30 8.13 8.54
C THR A 117 15.35 7.25 9.19
N ASP A 118 15.78 6.18 8.51
CA ASP A 118 16.75 5.23 9.04
C ASP A 118 18.20 5.71 8.82
N LEU A 119 18.40 6.66 7.89
CA LEU A 119 19.69 7.31 7.65
C LEU A 119 19.95 8.48 8.60
N LEU A 120 18.89 9.03 9.18
CA LEU A 120 18.97 10.13 10.12
C LEU A 120 19.60 9.63 11.43
N PRO A 121 20.68 10.27 11.91
CA PRO A 121 21.24 9.96 13.22
C PRO A 121 20.17 10.16 14.29
N LYS A 122 19.93 9.14 15.10
CA LYS A 122 19.12 9.29 16.32
C LYS A 122 19.98 10.00 17.36
N GLU A 123 19.60 11.21 17.73
CA GLU A 123 20.29 11.94 18.79
C GLU A 123 20.11 11.19 20.12
N VAL A 124 21.21 10.65 20.65
CA VAL A 124 21.24 9.93 21.92
C VAL A 124 21.34 10.99 23.03
N LEU A 125 20.21 11.51 23.49
CA LEU A 125 20.24 12.62 24.46
C LEU A 125 20.54 12.16 25.90
N ASN A 126 20.45 10.88 26.26
CA ASN A 126 20.75 10.41 27.62
C ASN A 126 21.41 9.02 27.64
N GLN A 127 22.53 8.91 28.37
CA GLN A 127 23.34 7.70 28.51
C GLN A 127 22.63 6.55 29.25
N ASP A 128 21.48 6.82 29.89
CA ASP A 128 20.71 5.86 30.69
C ASP A 128 19.37 5.47 30.05
N THR A 129 19.36 5.25 28.73
CA THR A 129 18.14 4.79 28.03
C THR A 129 17.99 3.26 28.19
N PRO A 130 16.86 2.75 28.70
CA PRO A 130 16.66 1.30 28.92
C PRO A 130 16.70 0.46 27.63
N GLU A 131 16.61 1.08 26.45
CA GLU A 131 16.74 0.41 25.14
C GLU A 131 18.19 0.07 24.74
N LEU A 132 19.18 0.78 25.30
CA LEU A 132 20.61 0.57 25.03
C LEU A 132 21.29 -0.32 26.06
N GLN A 133 20.58 -0.67 27.14
CA GLN A 133 21.09 -1.60 28.14
C GLN A 133 21.23 -2.99 27.53
N LYS A 134 22.32 -3.66 27.88
CA LYS A 134 22.52 -5.06 27.50
C LYS A 134 21.33 -5.87 28.03
N PRO A 135 20.79 -6.82 27.24
CA PRO A 135 19.83 -7.78 27.75
C PRO A 135 20.36 -8.44 29.03
N ASP A 136 19.45 -8.78 29.94
CA ASP A 136 19.78 -9.38 31.25
C ASP A 136 20.71 -10.61 31.11
N GLU A 137 21.60 -10.81 32.08
CA GLU A 137 22.58 -11.89 32.06
C GLU A 137 21.92 -13.28 32.00
N GLU A 138 20.70 -13.44 32.49
CA GLU A 138 19.92 -14.68 32.36
C GLU A 138 19.45 -14.92 30.92
N ALA A 139 19.04 -13.87 30.20
CA ALA A 139 18.63 -13.96 28.80
C ALA A 139 19.81 -14.24 27.87
N VAL A 140 20.99 -13.69 28.20
CA VAL A 140 22.25 -14.01 27.51
C VAL A 140 22.59 -15.49 27.72
N LYS A 141 22.61 -15.97 28.97
CA LYS A 141 22.80 -17.39 29.33
C LYS A 141 21.82 -18.34 28.66
N ARG A 142 20.57 -17.90 28.50
CA ARG A 142 19.57 -18.66 27.77
C ARG A 142 19.87 -18.70 26.28
N ALA A 143 20.29 -17.58 25.67
CA ALA A 143 20.68 -17.55 24.27
C ALA A 143 21.95 -18.38 24.01
N ASP A 144 22.96 -18.32 24.88
CA ASP A 144 24.17 -19.14 24.76
C ASP A 144 23.97 -20.62 25.14
N GLY A 145 22.96 -20.92 25.98
CA GLY A 145 22.50 -22.28 26.29
C GLY A 145 21.53 -22.89 25.26
N GLU A 146 20.84 -22.07 24.46
CA GLU A 146 20.02 -22.47 23.30
C GLU A 146 20.90 -22.67 22.05
N ASP A 147 21.96 -21.87 21.88
CA ASP A 147 22.90 -21.93 20.74
C ASP A 147 24.06 -22.96 20.80
N PRO A 148 24.28 -23.83 21.83
CA PRO A 148 25.34 -24.83 21.78
C PRO A 148 24.95 -26.02 20.89
N GLY A 149 23.68 -26.15 20.51
CA GLY A 149 23.16 -27.27 19.73
C GLY A 149 23.16 -27.07 18.21
N ARG A 150 23.27 -25.83 17.71
CA ARG A 150 23.10 -25.52 16.28
C ARG A 150 24.34 -25.80 15.42
N PRO A 151 25.57 -25.37 15.80
CA PRO A 151 26.76 -25.81 15.07
C PRO A 151 27.02 -27.31 15.28
N GLY A 152 26.62 -27.86 16.44
CA GLY A 152 26.76 -29.28 16.79
C GLY A 152 25.96 -30.23 15.89
N GLN A 153 24.68 -29.94 15.61
CA GLN A 153 23.89 -30.81 14.73
C GLN A 153 24.39 -30.84 13.27
N ALA A 154 24.87 -29.69 12.76
CA ALA A 154 25.48 -29.63 11.43
C ALA A 154 26.81 -30.41 11.37
N GLY A 155 27.66 -30.28 12.39
CA GLY A 155 28.89 -31.07 12.53
C GLY A 155 28.62 -32.57 12.62
N VAL A 156 27.69 -32.98 13.49
CA VAL A 156 27.32 -34.40 13.70
C VAL A 156 26.75 -35.03 12.42
N SER A 157 26.01 -34.29 11.59
CA SER A 157 25.53 -34.81 10.30
C SER A 157 26.66 -35.06 9.29
N LYS A 158 27.68 -34.19 9.29
CA LYS A 158 28.84 -34.25 8.39
C LYS A 158 29.83 -35.34 8.83
N ASP A 159 30.11 -35.44 10.12
CA ASP A 159 31.00 -36.44 10.71
C ASP A 159 30.42 -37.86 10.63
N ARG A 160 29.08 -38.00 10.73
CA ARG A 160 28.39 -39.28 10.57
C ARG A 160 28.44 -39.80 9.13
N CYS A 161 28.52 -38.93 8.12
CA CYS A 161 28.83 -39.34 6.73
C CYS A 161 30.26 -39.84 6.57
N CYS A 162 31.22 -39.35 7.37
CA CYS A 162 32.62 -39.78 7.32
C CYS A 162 32.90 -41.06 8.13
N HIS A 163 32.11 -41.36 9.19
CA HIS A 163 32.33 -42.51 10.08
C HIS A 163 31.42 -43.74 9.84
N ALA A 164 30.45 -43.66 8.92
CA ALA A 164 29.47 -44.73 8.74
C ALA A 164 29.98 -45.86 7.81
N CYS A 165 30.70 -46.82 8.40
CA CYS A 165 30.70 -48.20 7.87
C CYS A 165 30.66 -49.31 8.95
N LYS A 166 30.50 -48.99 10.26
CA LYS A 166 30.58 -50.03 11.33
C LYS A 166 29.50 -50.07 12.42
N SER A 167 28.47 -49.21 12.42
CA SER A 167 27.41 -49.30 13.44
C SER A 167 26.01 -49.34 12.83
N CYS A 168 25.45 -50.54 12.83
CA CYS A 168 24.09 -50.88 12.43
C CYS A 168 23.03 -50.07 13.23
N ARG A 169 21.93 -49.71 12.59
CA ARG A 169 20.87 -48.82 13.10
C ARG A 169 19.94 -49.56 14.06
N GLN A 170 19.97 -49.20 15.35
CA GLN A 170 18.88 -49.46 16.28
C GLN A 170 18.13 -48.14 16.54
N THR A 171 17.11 -47.84 15.74
CA THR A 171 16.13 -46.77 16.07
C THR A 171 14.80 -47.42 16.36
N SER A 172 14.44 -47.53 17.63
CA SER A 172 13.28 -48.26 18.15
C SER A 172 11.96 -47.46 18.15
N SER A 173 11.91 -46.27 17.54
CA SER A 173 10.74 -45.40 17.62
C SER A 173 9.81 -45.58 16.42
N CYS A 174 8.77 -46.40 16.55
CA CYS A 174 7.60 -46.36 15.66
C CYS A 174 6.76 -45.13 16.01
N ALA A 175 6.88 -44.04 15.24
CA ALA A 175 6.03 -42.87 15.36
C ALA A 175 4.83 -43.00 14.42
N VAL A 176 3.61 -43.01 14.96
CA VAL A 176 2.38 -42.87 14.18
C VAL A 176 2.05 -41.38 14.09
N HIS A 177 2.06 -40.81 12.89
CA HIS A 177 1.60 -39.44 12.65
C HIS A 177 0.17 -39.47 12.11
N GLN A 178 -0.73 -38.79 12.81
CA GLN A 178 -2.09 -38.58 12.32
C GLN A 178 -2.04 -37.49 11.25
N ILE A 179 -2.07 -37.89 9.98
CA ILE A 179 -2.16 -36.98 8.85
C ILE A 179 -3.63 -36.64 8.65
N HIS A 180 -3.99 -35.37 8.79
CA HIS A 180 -5.30 -34.89 8.36
C HIS A 180 -5.24 -34.59 6.86
N PRO A 181 -5.90 -35.38 5.99
CA PRO A 181 -5.92 -35.10 4.57
C PRO A 181 -6.74 -33.82 4.31
N VAL A 182 -6.17 -32.89 3.55
CA VAL A 182 -6.94 -31.75 3.03
C VAL A 182 -7.85 -32.29 1.92
N PRO A 183 -9.18 -32.19 2.04
CA PRO A 183 -10.07 -32.73 1.02
C PRO A 183 -9.88 -31.97 -0.29
N ALA A 184 -9.67 -32.71 -1.38
CA ALA A 184 -9.73 -32.19 -2.75
C ALA A 184 -11.21 -31.93 -3.11
N GLY A 185 -11.82 -30.93 -2.48
CA GLY A 185 -13.16 -30.48 -2.82
C GLY A 185 -13.14 -29.79 -4.18
N GLY A 186 -13.69 -30.47 -5.19
CA GLY A 186 -13.93 -29.91 -6.52
C GLY A 186 -14.79 -28.65 -6.43
N GLY A 187 -14.33 -27.58 -7.07
CA GLY A 187 -15.12 -26.37 -7.25
C GLY A 187 -16.28 -26.63 -8.20
N PHE A 188 -17.48 -26.26 -7.75
CA PHE A 188 -18.59 -25.84 -8.60
C PHE A 188 -18.36 -24.42 -9.10
#